data_AF-A0AAD5XBY6-F1
#
_entry.id   AF-A0AAD5XBY6-F1
#
_cell.length_a   1.000
_cell.length_b   1.000
_cell.length_c   1.000
_cell.angle_alpha   90.00
_cell.angle_beta   90.00
_cell.angle_gamma   90.00
#
_symmetry.space_group_name_H-M   'P 1'
#
loop_
_entity.id
_entity.type
_entity.pdbx_description
1 polymer ?
#
loop_
_entity_poly.entity_id
_entity_poly.type
_entity_poly.pdbx_seq_one_letter_code
_entity_poly.pdbx_strand_id
1 'polypeptide(L)'
;MNDSKPPGSDFVDIVGTSVYQKGWGFNDATPATFVSDSIRIIYNEYALLYNKPFVISECSGGWESGSGVSPVTGAFIASVTSSVDQATFQADFWSEVLSSSLLASYPLLQGAYIFEVVKQEEFYSDFRVSNDSAVRAAFLNVVNQFDATGNMVWANAVSTTTTTTTTISTTIEALTTISSTADVSSQNSSSLKTSYFIILGFTISALLF
;
A
#
# COMPACT_ATOMS: atom_id res chain seq x y z
N MET A 1 17.57 -19.74 3.53
CA MET A 1 17.57 -18.42 2.88
C MET A 1 19.04 -18.07 2.66
N ASN A 2 19.43 -17.66 1.45
CA ASN A 2 20.80 -17.22 1.19
C ASN A 2 21.11 -16.02 2.09
N ASP A 3 22.33 -15.97 2.64
CA ASP A 3 22.88 -14.94 3.53
C ASP A 3 23.04 -13.54 2.87
N SER A 4 22.04 -13.08 2.10
CA SER A 4 22.03 -11.69 1.66
C SER A 4 21.70 -10.83 2.86
N LYS A 5 22.76 -10.38 3.56
CA LYS A 5 22.63 -9.36 4.59
C LYS A 5 21.99 -8.12 3.97
N PRO A 6 21.07 -7.45 4.68
CA PRO A 6 20.56 -6.15 4.23
C PRO A 6 21.73 -5.18 4.02
N PRO A 7 21.58 -4.12 3.20
CA PRO A 7 22.66 -3.19 2.88
C PRO A 7 23.23 -2.42 4.09
N GLY A 8 22.68 -2.63 5.30
CA GLY A 8 23.03 -1.95 6.54
C GLY A 8 21.96 -0.91 6.90
N SER A 9 21.75 -0.68 8.20
CA SER A 9 20.73 0.25 8.70
C SER A 9 20.95 1.71 8.27
N ASP A 10 22.18 2.06 7.92
CA ASP A 10 22.55 3.42 7.48
C ASP A 10 22.07 3.73 6.05
N PHE A 11 21.66 2.70 5.30
CA PHE A 11 21.20 2.81 3.91
C PHE A 11 19.71 2.45 3.74
N VAL A 12 19.00 2.22 4.83
CA VAL A 12 17.59 1.82 4.82
C VAL A 12 16.78 2.78 5.68
N ASP A 13 15.89 3.53 5.04
CA ASP A 13 14.97 4.43 5.73
C ASP A 13 13.69 3.73 6.20
N ILE A 14 13.21 2.75 5.43
CA ILE A 14 11.95 2.05 5.64
C ILE A 14 12.15 0.56 5.34
N VAL A 15 11.58 -0.30 6.18
CA VAL A 15 11.51 -1.75 5.94
C VAL A 15 10.15 -2.06 5.31
N GLY A 16 10.15 -2.76 4.19
CA GLY A 16 8.94 -3.16 3.47
C GLY A 16 8.83 -4.68 3.34
N THR A 17 7.61 -5.18 3.25
CA THR A 17 7.33 -6.55 2.78
C THR A 17 6.07 -6.57 1.92
N SER A 18 6.00 -7.54 1.00
CA SER A 18 4.78 -7.81 0.25
C SER A 18 3.98 -8.94 0.93
N VAL A 19 2.65 -8.85 0.90
CA VAL A 19 1.74 -9.82 1.51
C VAL A 19 0.60 -10.12 0.54
N TYR A 20 0.52 -11.36 0.06
CA TYR A 20 -0.57 -11.80 -0.82
C TYR A 20 -1.18 -13.07 -0.29
N GLN A 21 -2.50 -13.04 -0.06
CA GLN A 21 -3.23 -14.29 0.16
C GLN A 21 -3.56 -14.89 -1.20
N LYS A 22 -3.05 -16.09 -1.46
CA LYS A 22 -3.33 -16.89 -2.66
C LYS A 22 -3.80 -18.28 -2.25
N GLY A 23 -4.80 -18.75 -2.98
CA GLY A 23 -5.46 -20.04 -2.74
C GLY A 23 -4.73 -21.25 -3.30
N TRP A 24 -3.86 -21.04 -4.30
CA TRP A 24 -3.20 -22.09 -5.07
C TRP A 24 -4.18 -23.11 -5.67
N GLY A 25 -5.31 -22.62 -6.17
CA GLY A 25 -6.43 -23.40 -6.68
C GLY A 25 -7.67 -23.40 -5.79
N PHE A 26 -7.62 -22.73 -4.64
CA PHE A 26 -8.68 -22.75 -3.61
C PHE A 26 -8.96 -21.37 -3.03
N ASN A 27 -10.07 -20.74 -3.38
CA ASN A 27 -10.48 -19.48 -2.73
C ASN A 27 -11.29 -19.78 -1.46
N ASP A 28 -10.57 -19.90 -0.34
CA ASP A 28 -11.14 -20.08 1.00
C ASP A 28 -11.08 -18.79 1.81
N ALA A 29 -11.88 -18.72 2.89
CA ALA A 29 -11.83 -17.61 3.84
C ALA A 29 -10.40 -17.36 4.32
N THR A 30 -9.98 -16.10 4.35
CA THR A 30 -8.63 -15.74 4.78
C THR A 30 -8.51 -15.96 6.29
N PRO A 31 -7.50 -16.70 6.78
CA PRO A 31 -7.28 -16.82 8.22
C PRO A 31 -7.09 -15.45 8.86
N ALA A 32 -7.74 -15.19 10.00
CA ALA A 32 -7.69 -13.90 10.68
C ALA A 32 -6.30 -13.49 11.22
N THR A 33 -5.31 -14.39 11.14
CA THR A 33 -3.90 -14.14 11.50
C THR A 33 -2.96 -14.18 10.31
N PHE A 34 -3.48 -14.33 9.08
CA PHE A 34 -2.65 -14.53 7.90
C PHE A 34 -1.66 -13.38 7.68
N VAL A 35 -2.13 -12.13 7.75
CA VAL A 35 -1.31 -10.93 7.52
C VAL A 35 -0.28 -10.80 8.64
N SER A 36 -0.70 -10.91 9.89
CA SER A 36 0.16 -10.81 11.06
C SER A 36 1.24 -11.89 11.07
N ASP A 37 0.91 -13.15 10.74
CA ASP A 37 1.88 -14.22 10.61
C ASP A 37 2.86 -13.98 9.46
N SER A 38 2.38 -13.43 8.33
CA SER A 38 3.19 -13.14 7.15
C SER A 38 4.23 -12.05 7.39
N ILE A 39 3.89 -10.99 8.12
CA ILE A 39 4.81 -9.86 8.35
C ILE A 39 5.75 -10.08 9.55
N ARG A 40 5.42 -11.02 10.45
CA ARG A 40 6.08 -11.16 11.77
C ARG A 40 7.60 -11.26 11.68
N ILE A 41 8.13 -12.08 10.76
CA ILE A 41 9.57 -12.32 10.66
C ILE A 41 10.29 -11.04 10.22
N ILE A 42 9.86 -10.44 9.11
CA ILE A 42 10.49 -9.23 8.58
C ILE A 42 10.38 -8.06 9.56
N TYR A 43 9.22 -7.93 10.23
CA TYR A 43 9.04 -6.92 11.25
C TYR A 43 10.04 -7.08 12.40
N ASN A 44 10.16 -8.28 12.99
CA ASN A 44 11.01 -8.49 14.17
C ASN A 44 12.50 -8.45 13.83
N GLU A 45 12.91 -9.03 12.70
CA GLU A 45 14.32 -9.14 12.34
C GLU A 45 14.91 -7.82 11.79
N TYR A 46 14.08 -6.95 11.21
CA TYR A 46 14.56 -5.73 10.56
C TYR A 46 13.94 -4.47 11.13
N ALA A 47 12.61 -4.33 11.09
CA ALA A 47 11.96 -3.09 11.50
C ALA A 47 12.17 -2.81 13.00
N LEU A 48 11.89 -3.81 13.84
CA LEU A 48 12.03 -3.70 15.29
C LEU A 48 13.51 -3.65 15.71
N LEU A 49 14.35 -4.52 15.14
CA LEU A 49 15.78 -4.58 15.47
C LEU A 49 16.51 -3.26 15.19
N TYR A 50 16.21 -2.62 14.06
CA TYR A 50 16.87 -1.37 13.64
C TYR A 50 16.04 -0.12 13.91
N ASN A 51 14.90 -0.26 14.61
CA ASN A 51 13.94 0.81 14.89
C ASN A 51 13.58 1.64 13.66
N LYS A 52 13.20 0.96 12.57
CA LYS A 52 12.83 1.57 11.29
C LYS A 52 11.31 1.54 11.10
N PRO A 53 10.73 2.57 10.45
CA PRO A 53 9.39 2.49 9.88
C PRO A 53 9.16 1.19 9.10
N PHE A 54 7.97 0.62 9.25
CA PHE A 54 7.56 -0.59 8.57
C PHE A 54 6.36 -0.32 7.67
N VAL A 55 6.35 -0.91 6.48
CA VAL A 55 5.21 -0.84 5.56
C VAL A 55 4.92 -2.21 4.96
N ILE A 56 3.66 -2.47 4.67
CA ILE A 56 3.28 -3.53 3.74
C ILE A 56 3.34 -2.89 2.35
N SER A 57 4.48 -3.04 1.67
CA SER A 57 4.81 -2.30 0.45
C SER A 57 3.93 -2.69 -0.74
N GLU A 58 3.39 -3.90 -0.74
CA GLU A 58 2.41 -4.38 -1.72
C GLU A 58 1.52 -5.45 -1.07
N CYS A 59 0.20 -5.33 -1.15
CA CYS A 59 -0.68 -6.38 -0.67
C CYS A 59 -2.07 -6.43 -1.32
N SER A 60 -2.63 -7.63 -1.40
CA SER A 60 -4.05 -7.89 -1.71
C SER A 60 -4.37 -9.38 -1.55
N GLY A 61 -5.65 -9.74 -1.49
CA GLY A 61 -6.10 -11.10 -1.76
C GLY A 61 -6.10 -11.36 -3.27
N GLY A 62 -5.36 -12.35 -3.75
CA GLY A 62 -5.37 -12.76 -5.16
C GLY A 62 -6.49 -13.77 -5.40
N TRP A 63 -7.65 -13.29 -5.86
CA TRP A 63 -8.76 -14.17 -6.22
C TRP A 63 -8.42 -14.95 -7.49
N GLU A 64 -8.32 -16.27 -7.38
CA GLU A 64 -7.90 -17.13 -8.49
C GLU A 64 -9.10 -17.65 -9.29
N SER A 65 -8.89 -17.89 -10.59
CA SER A 65 -9.90 -18.50 -11.46
C SER A 65 -9.27 -19.32 -12.58
N GLY A 66 -10.10 -20.10 -13.26
CA GLY A 66 -9.69 -20.94 -14.40
C GLY A 66 -8.95 -22.21 -13.96
N SER A 67 -8.15 -22.78 -14.87
CA SER A 67 -7.27 -23.92 -14.59
C SER A 67 -5.84 -23.45 -14.28
N GLY A 68 -5.06 -24.28 -13.59
CA GLY A 68 -3.67 -23.97 -13.30
C GLY A 68 -2.89 -25.16 -12.73
N VAL A 69 -1.67 -24.90 -12.28
CA VAL A 69 -0.81 -25.90 -11.63
C VAL A 69 -0.44 -25.41 -10.24
N SER A 70 -0.71 -26.21 -9.22
CA SER A 70 -0.35 -25.86 -7.84
C SER A 70 1.18 -25.77 -7.72
N PRO A 71 1.75 -24.64 -7.27
CA PRO A 71 3.20 -24.53 -7.07
C PRO A 71 3.69 -25.36 -5.87
N VAL A 72 2.77 -25.75 -4.97
CA VAL A 72 3.07 -26.55 -3.78
C VAL A 72 3.20 -28.03 -4.12
N THR A 73 2.29 -28.55 -4.94
CA THR A 73 2.19 -30.01 -5.21
C THR A 73 2.56 -30.40 -6.64
N GLY A 74 2.62 -29.44 -7.57
CA GLY A 74 2.75 -29.69 -9.01
C GLY A 74 1.49 -30.29 -9.66
N ALA A 75 0.39 -30.45 -8.92
CA ALA A 75 -0.84 -31.01 -9.44
C ALA A 75 -1.54 -30.02 -10.40
N PHE A 76 -2.02 -30.54 -11.52
CA PHE A 76 -2.93 -29.80 -12.40
C PHE A 76 -4.31 -29.70 -11.76
N ILE A 77 -4.85 -28.50 -11.69
CA ILE A 77 -6.18 -28.18 -11.18
C ILE A 77 -7.00 -27.69 -12.36
N ALA A 78 -8.01 -28.48 -12.75
CA ALA A 78 -8.84 -28.18 -13.92
C ALA A 78 -9.69 -26.92 -13.75
N SER A 79 -10.10 -26.63 -12.52
CA SER A 79 -10.84 -25.42 -12.18
C SER A 79 -10.60 -25.07 -10.71
N VAL A 80 -10.35 -23.79 -10.44
CA VAL A 80 -10.29 -23.25 -9.07
C VAL A 80 -11.58 -23.56 -8.33
N THR A 81 -11.47 -24.02 -7.09
CA THR A 81 -12.59 -24.24 -6.18
C THR A 81 -12.72 -23.05 -5.24
N SER A 82 -13.94 -22.54 -5.03
CA SER A 82 -14.17 -21.43 -4.10
C SER A 82 -15.19 -21.83 -3.04
N SER A 83 -14.85 -21.69 -1.76
CA SER A 83 -15.78 -21.89 -0.64
C SER A 83 -16.46 -20.59 -0.17
N VAL A 84 -15.90 -19.44 -0.55
CA VAL A 84 -16.47 -18.10 -0.37
C VAL A 84 -16.55 -17.38 -1.73
N ASP A 85 -17.27 -16.27 -1.81
CA ASP A 85 -17.23 -15.39 -2.99
C ASP A 85 -16.06 -14.39 -2.93
N GLN A 86 -15.78 -13.70 -4.04
CA GLN A 86 -14.66 -12.76 -4.12
C GLN A 86 -14.82 -11.57 -3.17
N ALA A 87 -16.06 -11.12 -2.94
CA ALA A 87 -16.34 -10.00 -2.05
C ALA A 87 -16.00 -10.35 -0.59
N THR A 88 -16.40 -11.55 -0.15
CA THR A 88 -16.09 -12.10 1.17
C THR A 88 -14.58 -12.33 1.30
N PHE A 89 -13.96 -12.95 0.30
CA PHE A 89 -12.52 -13.20 0.29
C PHE A 89 -11.69 -11.91 0.46
N GLN A 90 -12.03 -10.86 -0.31
CA GLN A 90 -11.38 -9.56 -0.21
C GLN A 90 -11.66 -8.90 1.15
N ALA A 91 -12.90 -8.93 1.62
CA ALA A 91 -13.24 -8.38 2.93
C ALA A 91 -12.45 -9.05 4.06
N ASP A 92 -12.33 -10.38 4.05
CA ASP A 92 -11.58 -11.14 5.06
C ASP A 92 -10.10 -10.72 5.08
N PHE A 93 -9.45 -10.68 3.91
CA PHE A 93 -8.05 -10.25 3.80
C PHE A 93 -7.85 -8.83 4.35
N TRP A 94 -8.67 -7.88 3.88
CA TRP A 94 -8.53 -6.48 4.27
C TRP A 94 -8.95 -6.22 5.72
N SER A 95 -9.81 -7.06 6.31
CA SER A 95 -10.24 -6.91 7.71
C SER A 95 -9.07 -7.05 8.69
N GLU A 96 -8.08 -7.90 8.40
CA GLU A 96 -6.89 -8.01 9.23
C GLU A 96 -5.92 -6.85 8.97
N VAL A 97 -5.67 -6.51 7.69
CA VAL A 97 -4.81 -5.37 7.30
C VAL A 97 -5.28 -4.08 7.97
N LEU A 98 -6.60 -3.85 7.99
CA LEU A 98 -7.26 -2.68 8.56
C LEU A 98 -7.86 -2.99 9.94
N SER A 99 -7.09 -3.67 10.81
CA SER A 99 -7.49 -3.95 12.18
C SER A 99 -6.69 -3.16 13.21
N SER A 100 -7.36 -2.68 14.26
CA SER A 100 -6.71 -2.05 15.41
C SER A 100 -5.76 -3.01 16.13
N SER A 101 -6.04 -4.32 16.11
CA SER A 101 -5.18 -5.36 16.68
C SER A 101 -3.85 -5.49 15.93
N LEU A 102 -3.87 -5.40 14.59
CA LEU A 102 -2.64 -5.43 13.81
C LEU A 102 -1.77 -4.22 14.13
N LEU A 103 -2.34 -3.01 14.12
CA LEU A 103 -1.62 -1.79 14.48
C LEU A 103 -1.04 -1.84 15.90
N ALA A 104 -1.80 -2.34 16.87
CA ALA A 104 -1.33 -2.48 18.25
C ALA A 104 -0.16 -3.48 18.38
N SER A 105 -0.19 -4.56 17.58
CA SER A 105 0.86 -5.58 17.59
C SER A 105 2.12 -5.15 16.84
N TYR A 106 1.98 -4.23 15.88
CA TYR A 106 3.04 -3.77 14.99
C TYR A 106 3.15 -2.24 15.01
N PRO A 107 3.60 -1.61 16.10
CA PRO A 107 3.56 -0.15 16.29
C PRO A 107 4.47 0.66 15.33
N LEU A 108 5.34 0.00 14.57
CA LEU A 108 6.15 0.65 13.52
C LEU A 108 5.49 0.56 12.14
N LEU A 109 4.37 -0.15 12.00
CA LEU A 109 3.60 -0.24 10.75
C LEU A 109 2.94 1.11 10.46
N GLN A 110 3.33 1.73 9.34
CA GLN A 110 2.89 3.06 8.94
C GLN A 110 1.94 3.05 7.76
N GLY A 111 1.84 1.95 7.02
CA GLY A 111 1.01 1.90 5.82
C GLY A 111 0.95 0.52 5.19
N ALA A 112 -0.11 0.32 4.41
CA ALA A 112 -0.30 -0.82 3.54
C ALA A 112 -0.69 -0.32 2.16
N TYR A 113 0.00 -0.80 1.13
CA TYR A 113 -0.19 -0.35 -0.24
C TYR A 113 -0.90 -1.43 -1.05
N ILE A 114 -2.06 -1.08 -1.58
CA ILE A 114 -2.89 -2.00 -2.36
C ILE A 114 -2.21 -2.38 -3.67
N PHE A 115 -2.24 -3.69 -3.98
CA PHE A 115 -1.84 -4.21 -5.27
C PHE A 115 -3.09 -4.42 -6.16
N GLU A 116 -3.38 -3.44 -7.01
CA GLU A 116 -4.63 -3.35 -7.78
C GLU A 116 -4.44 -3.80 -9.24
N VAL A 117 -4.12 -5.08 -9.46
CA VAL A 117 -3.77 -5.62 -10.78
C VAL A 117 -4.45 -6.96 -11.03
N VAL A 118 -4.65 -7.30 -12.31
CA VAL A 118 -4.95 -8.68 -12.73
C VAL A 118 -3.78 -9.19 -13.55
N LYS A 119 -3.38 -10.43 -13.30
CA LYS A 119 -2.31 -11.06 -14.08
C LYS A 119 -2.49 -12.58 -14.15
N GLN A 120 -1.96 -13.14 -15.24
CA GLN A 120 -1.77 -14.58 -15.34
C GLN A 120 -0.52 -14.96 -14.55
N GLU A 121 -0.67 -15.89 -13.61
CA GLU A 121 0.43 -16.54 -12.89
C GLU A 121 0.23 -18.06 -12.98
N GLU A 122 0.35 -18.80 -11.87
CA GLU A 122 -0.03 -20.21 -11.79
C GLU A 122 -1.52 -20.42 -12.12
N PHE A 123 -2.34 -19.45 -11.70
CA PHE A 123 -3.75 -19.27 -12.01
C PHE A 123 -3.98 -17.85 -12.51
N TYR A 124 -5.12 -17.61 -13.17
CA TYR A 124 -5.53 -16.24 -13.45
C TYR A 124 -5.95 -15.57 -12.14
N SER A 125 -5.19 -14.56 -11.71
CA SER A 125 -5.30 -13.96 -10.38
C SER A 125 -5.76 -12.51 -10.48
N ASP A 126 -6.89 -12.21 -9.83
CA ASP A 126 -7.45 -10.86 -9.72
C ASP A 126 -7.26 -10.31 -8.30
N PHE A 127 -6.38 -9.32 -8.17
CA PHE A 127 -6.06 -8.68 -6.90
C PHE A 127 -6.88 -7.41 -6.67
N ARG A 128 -7.76 -7.04 -7.59
CA ARG A 128 -8.44 -5.74 -7.55
C ARG A 128 -9.57 -5.74 -6.54
N VAL A 129 -9.58 -4.77 -5.64
CA VAL A 129 -10.77 -4.45 -4.83
C VAL A 129 -11.80 -3.65 -5.63
N SER A 130 -11.42 -3.11 -6.78
CA SER A 130 -12.30 -2.40 -7.71
C SER A 130 -12.88 -3.29 -8.82
N ASN A 131 -12.65 -4.61 -8.79
CA ASN A 131 -13.07 -5.53 -9.86
C ASN A 131 -14.55 -5.36 -10.26
N ASP A 132 -15.44 -5.36 -9.27
CA ASP A 132 -16.86 -5.10 -9.44
C ASP A 132 -17.47 -4.34 -8.25
N SER A 133 -18.76 -4.03 -8.33
CA SER A 133 -19.46 -3.25 -7.31
C SER A 133 -19.61 -3.97 -5.97
N ALA A 134 -19.76 -5.30 -5.96
CA ALA A 134 -19.90 -6.08 -4.73
C ALA A 134 -18.55 -6.16 -4.00
N VAL A 135 -17.47 -6.47 -4.72
CA VAL A 135 -16.10 -6.50 -4.18
C VAL A 135 -15.70 -5.12 -3.64
N ARG A 136 -15.95 -4.06 -4.42
CA ARG A 136 -15.68 -2.69 -3.99
C ARG A 136 -16.48 -2.29 -2.76
N ALA A 137 -17.76 -2.64 -2.71
CA ALA A 137 -18.61 -2.32 -1.57
C ALA A 137 -18.12 -3.05 -0.30
N ALA A 138 -17.72 -4.32 -0.42
CA ALA A 138 -17.19 -5.10 0.69
C ALA A 138 -15.88 -4.49 1.23
N PHE A 139 -14.94 -4.13 0.35
CA PHE A 139 -13.71 -3.44 0.74
C PHE A 139 -13.99 -2.08 1.40
N LEU A 140 -14.84 -1.24 0.79
CA LEU A 140 -15.18 0.07 1.36
C LEU A 140 -15.88 -0.05 2.73
N ASN A 141 -16.67 -1.10 2.95
CA ASN A 141 -17.26 -1.35 4.25
C ASN A 141 -16.18 -1.61 5.32
N VAL A 142 -15.14 -2.40 5.02
CA VAL A 142 -14.00 -2.60 5.93
C VAL A 142 -13.27 -1.28 6.20
N VAL A 143 -12.99 -0.51 5.15
CA VAL A 143 -12.34 0.82 5.27
C VAL A 143 -13.15 1.75 6.16
N ASN A 144 -14.47 1.83 5.97
CA ASN A 144 -15.35 2.68 6.77
C ASN A 144 -15.43 2.24 8.24
N GLN A 145 -15.45 0.93 8.50
CA GLN A 145 -15.43 0.41 9.87
C GLN A 145 -14.12 0.77 10.57
N PHE A 146 -12.99 0.68 9.87
CA PHE A 146 -11.70 1.08 10.41
C PHE A 146 -11.61 2.60 10.61
N ASP A 147 -12.12 3.41 9.67
CA ASP A 147 -12.20 4.87 9.80
C ASP A 147 -12.96 5.28 11.06
N ALA A 148 -14.09 4.61 11.32
CA ALA A 148 -14.93 4.87 12.50
C ALA A 148 -14.20 4.63 13.83
N THR A 149 -13.07 3.91 13.84
CA THR A 149 -12.23 3.74 15.03
C THR A 149 -11.29 4.93 15.30
N GLY A 150 -11.16 5.87 14.35
CA GLY A 150 -10.25 7.01 14.43
C GLY A 150 -8.79 6.68 14.14
N ASN A 151 -8.50 5.46 13.66
CA ASN A 151 -7.13 5.03 13.32
C ASN A 151 -6.71 5.39 11.89
N MET A 152 -7.62 5.86 11.05
CA MET A 152 -7.32 6.28 9.69
C MET A 152 -7.26 7.80 9.59
N VAL A 153 -6.26 8.29 8.86
CA VAL A 153 -6.11 9.72 8.55
C VAL A 153 -6.06 9.87 7.05
N TRP A 154 -7.07 10.54 6.50
CA TRP A 154 -7.14 10.82 5.08
C TRP A 154 -6.17 11.94 4.69
N ALA A 155 -5.47 11.74 3.59
CA ALA A 155 -4.68 12.82 2.98
C ALA A 155 -5.63 13.96 2.57
N ASN A 156 -5.32 15.19 2.97
CA ASN A 156 -6.06 16.35 2.49
C ASN A 156 -5.82 16.52 0.99
N ALA A 157 -6.86 16.93 0.26
CA ALA A 157 -6.69 17.37 -1.11
C ALA A 157 -5.70 18.55 -1.14
N VAL A 158 -4.61 18.40 -1.90
CA VAL A 158 -3.71 19.53 -2.15
C VAL A 158 -4.44 20.47 -3.10
N SER A 159 -4.91 21.61 -2.60
CA SER A 159 -5.38 22.69 -3.49
C SER A 159 -4.19 23.13 -4.34
N THR A 160 -4.17 22.77 -5.62
CA THR A 160 -3.25 23.36 -6.58
C THR A 160 -3.66 24.81 -6.76
N THR A 161 -2.99 25.71 -6.04
CA THR A 161 -3.09 27.15 -6.31
C THR A 161 -2.45 27.37 -7.68
N THR A 162 -3.27 27.39 -8.73
CA THR A 162 -2.83 27.82 -10.06
C THR A 162 -2.40 29.27 -9.90
N THR A 163 -1.08 29.49 -9.80
CA THR A 163 -0.53 30.83 -9.80
C THR A 163 -0.71 31.32 -11.22
N THR A 164 -1.76 32.10 -11.49
CA THR A 164 -1.93 32.79 -12.75
C THR A 164 -0.73 33.73 -12.89
N THR A 165 0.30 33.29 -13.61
CA THR A 165 1.40 34.16 -13.99
C THR A 165 0.81 35.15 -14.97
N THR A 166 0.40 36.32 -14.48
CA THR A 166 0.12 37.46 -15.34
C THR A 166 1.44 37.83 -15.98
N THR A 167 1.66 37.39 -17.22
CA THR A 167 2.78 37.84 -18.03
C THR A 167 2.62 39.34 -18.24
N ILE A 168 3.23 40.14 -17.37
CA ILE A 168 3.42 41.56 -17.63
C ILE A 168 4.43 41.61 -18.76
N SER A 169 3.99 41.92 -19.98
CA SER A 169 4.86 42.32 -21.07
C SER A 169 5.53 43.64 -20.69
N THR A 170 6.67 43.57 -20.02
CA THR A 170 7.61 44.68 -19.93
C THR A 170 8.44 44.71 -21.20
N THR A 171 8.26 45.76 -21.99
CA THR A 171 9.18 46.15 -23.06
C THR A 171 10.55 46.38 -22.44
N ILE A 172 11.51 45.49 -22.70
CA ILE A 172 12.88 45.61 -22.19
C ILE A 172 13.64 46.59 -23.11
N GLU A 173 13.87 47.82 -22.65
CA GLU A 173 15.03 48.58 -23.09
C GLU A 173 16.26 48.08 -22.33
N ALA A 174 17.30 47.76 -23.09
CA ALA A 174 18.53 47.19 -22.59
C ALA A 174 19.29 48.21 -21.72
N LEU A 175 19.49 47.87 -20.44
CA LEU A 175 20.53 48.48 -19.61
C LEU A 175 21.43 47.40 -18.99
N THR A 176 22.68 47.42 -19.41
CA THR A 176 23.83 46.72 -18.84
C THR A 176 24.17 47.25 -17.45
N THR A 177 24.17 46.43 -16.39
CA THR A 177 25.07 46.62 -15.23
C THR A 177 25.24 45.36 -14.33
N ILE A 178 26.46 44.80 -14.35
CA ILE A 178 27.36 44.31 -13.29
C ILE A 178 26.80 43.74 -11.94
N SER A 179 27.17 42.46 -11.68
CA SER A 179 27.68 41.79 -10.46
C SER A 179 27.15 42.15 -9.05
N SER A 180 26.73 41.15 -8.26
CA SER A 180 27.48 40.60 -7.09
C SER A 180 26.62 39.79 -6.08
N THR A 181 27.23 38.71 -5.58
CA THR A 181 27.18 38.05 -4.24
C THR A 181 25.88 37.57 -3.55
N ALA A 182 25.96 36.27 -3.19
CA ALA A 182 25.39 35.47 -2.10
C ALA A 182 24.55 36.13 -0.98
N ASP A 183 23.49 35.46 -0.51
CA ASP A 183 23.46 34.92 0.86
C ASP A 183 22.32 33.90 1.14
N VAL A 184 22.56 33.14 2.20
CA VAL A 184 21.91 31.97 2.81
C VAL A 184 20.52 32.24 3.40
N SER A 185 19.63 31.22 3.44
CA SER A 185 18.69 31.10 4.58
C SER A 185 18.24 29.65 4.88
N SER A 186 18.66 29.21 6.07
CA SER A 186 18.05 28.32 7.07
C SER A 186 16.97 27.30 6.66
N GLN A 187 17.31 26.01 6.84
CA GLN A 187 16.36 24.95 7.17
C GLN A 187 15.74 25.21 8.55
N ASN A 188 14.41 25.31 8.60
CA ASN A 188 13.64 25.22 9.83
C ASN A 188 13.14 23.78 9.98
N SER A 189 13.82 22.98 10.80
CA SER A 189 13.36 21.66 11.21
C SER A 189 12.56 21.79 12.51
N SER A 190 11.24 21.90 12.39
CA SER A 190 10.33 21.68 13.51
C SER A 190 10.08 20.17 13.65
N SER A 191 10.41 19.64 14.83
CA SER A 191 10.14 18.26 15.22
C SER A 191 8.64 18.03 15.33
N LEU A 192 8.02 17.54 14.25
CA LEU A 192 6.67 16.97 14.32
C LEU A 192 6.78 15.61 15.01
N LYS A 193 6.09 15.49 16.15
CA LYS A 193 5.72 14.17 16.68
C LYS A 193 4.90 13.50 15.59
N THR A 194 5.48 12.48 14.97
CA THR A 194 4.86 11.73 13.87
C THR A 194 3.62 11.03 14.38
N SER A 195 2.46 11.64 14.18
CA SER A 195 1.21 10.88 14.04
C SER A 195 1.39 10.01 12.80
N TYR A 196 1.26 8.70 12.96
CA TYR A 196 1.41 7.74 11.87
C TYR A 196 0.32 8.02 10.81
N PHE A 197 0.74 8.28 9.57
CA PHE A 197 -0.14 8.52 8.43
C PHE A 197 -0.16 7.27 7.56
N ILE A 198 -1.27 6.53 7.53
CA ILE A 198 -1.52 5.53 6.48
C ILE A 198 -2.05 6.27 5.25
N ILE A 199 -1.20 6.49 4.25
CA ILE A 199 -1.62 7.07 2.97
C ILE A 199 -2.16 5.95 2.09
N LEU A 200 -3.48 5.83 1.98
CA LEU A 200 -4.13 5.09 0.91
C LEU A 200 -4.25 6.01 -0.32
N GLY A 201 -3.33 5.87 -1.27
CA GLY A 201 -3.41 6.57 -2.55
C GLY A 201 -4.35 5.85 -3.51
N PHE A 202 -5.53 6.42 -3.79
CA PHE A 202 -6.38 5.97 -4.89
C PHE A 202 -6.25 6.94 -6.06
N THR A 203 -5.73 6.49 -7.21
CA THR A 203 -5.96 7.19 -8.47
C THR A 203 -7.33 6.77 -9.00
N ILE A 204 -8.35 7.60 -8.77
CA ILE A 204 -9.64 7.49 -9.46
C ILE A 204 -9.41 7.93 -10.91
N SER A 205 -9.06 6.99 -11.78
CA SER A 205 -9.23 7.20 -13.22
C SER A 205 -10.71 7.01 -13.52
N ALA A 206 -11.46 8.11 -13.54
CA ALA A 206 -12.81 8.12 -14.08
C ALA A 206 -12.74 7.80 -15.58
N LEU A 207 -12.96 6.54 -15.95
CA LEU A 207 -13.36 6.19 -17.31
C LEU A 207 -14.84 6.50 -17.43
N LEU A 208 -15.12 7.64 -18.07
CA LEU A 208 -16.40 7.90 -18.72
C LEU A 208 -16.57 6.88 -19.86
N PHE A 209 -17.58 6.03 -19.73
CA PHE A 209 -18.27 5.39 -20.85
C PHE A 209 -19.72 5.87 -20.85
#